data_AF-A0A2E5G527-F1
#
_entry.id   AF-A0A2E5G527-F1
#
_cell.length_a   1.000
_cell.length_b   1.000
_cell.length_c   1.000
_cell.angle_alpha   90.00
_cell.angle_beta   90.00
_cell.angle_gamma   90.00
#
_symmetry.space_group_name_H-M   'P 1'
#
loop_
_entity.id
_entity.type
_entity.pdbx_description
1 polymer ?
#
loop_
_entity_poly.entity_id
_entity_poly.type
_entity_poly.pdbx_seq_one_letter_code
_entity_poly.pdbx_strand_id
1 'polypeptide(L)'
;MKGHLRPEGHGYQKDYALQVVRLGYPVLVVEPLGFGERRDRELLHEPIARSGCHAAATLAIFFGTTLASIRIHDLRRSLDFLCTVPQINPDRIGLMGISGGGQLSLWAAAIDPRF
;
A
#
# COMPACT_ATOMS: atom_id res chain seq x y z
N MET A 1 -12.40 -5.62 -11.65
CA MET A 1 -13.69 -5.75 -10.93
C MET A 1 -14.39 -4.38 -10.82
N LYS A 2 -15.73 -4.29 -10.84
CA LYS A 2 -16.43 -3.07 -10.41
C LYS A 2 -16.41 -3.03 -8.88
N GLY A 3 -15.82 -1.99 -8.28
CA GLY A 3 -15.87 -1.78 -6.85
C GLY A 3 -17.32 -1.54 -6.41
N HIS A 4 -17.79 -2.27 -5.40
CA HIS A 4 -19.09 -2.02 -4.79
C HIS A 4 -18.90 -1.05 -3.63
N LEU A 5 -19.71 0.00 -3.56
CA LEU A 5 -19.74 0.90 -2.43
C LEU A 5 -20.17 0.12 -1.19
N ARG A 6 -19.38 0.21 -0.12
CA ARG A 6 -19.71 -0.34 1.20
C ARG A 6 -20.04 0.79 2.18
N PRO A 7 -20.84 0.55 3.23
CA PRO A 7 -21.07 1.52 4.29
C PRO A 7 -19.74 1.94 4.94
N GLU A 8 -19.54 3.25 5.09
CA GLU A 8 -18.31 3.82 5.64
C GLU A 8 -18.21 3.60 7.17
N GLY A 9 -16.98 3.56 7.68
CA GLY A 9 -16.68 3.39 9.11
C GLY A 9 -16.84 1.95 9.62
N HIS A 10 -17.16 1.00 8.74
CA HIS A 10 -17.34 -0.40 9.10
C HIS A 10 -16.05 -1.23 8.94
N GLY A 11 -15.88 -2.23 9.82
CA GLY A 11 -14.75 -3.16 9.79
C GLY A 11 -13.48 -2.66 10.47
N TYR A 12 -12.44 -3.50 10.44
CA TYR A 12 -11.17 -3.29 11.16
C TYR A 12 -10.42 -2.01 10.74
N GLN A 13 -10.44 -1.69 9.44
CA GLN A 13 -9.71 -0.55 8.89
C GLN A 13 -10.39 0.80 9.17
N LYS A 14 -11.67 0.80 9.55
CA LYS A 14 -12.47 2.02 9.80
C LYS A 14 -12.42 3.08 8.69
N ASP A 15 -12.06 2.71 7.47
CA ASP A 15 -11.92 3.60 6.32
C ASP A 15 -10.99 4.80 6.57
N TYR A 16 -9.86 4.56 7.24
CA TYR A 16 -8.91 5.63 7.60
C TYR A 16 -8.49 6.51 6.40
N ALA A 17 -8.38 5.95 5.18
CA ALA A 17 -8.09 6.72 3.99
C ALA A 17 -9.16 7.80 3.70
N LEU A 18 -10.44 7.47 3.82
CA LEU A 18 -11.54 8.43 3.65
C LEU A 18 -11.56 9.46 4.78
N GLN A 19 -11.21 9.05 6.01
CA GLN A 19 -11.08 9.99 7.13
C GLN A 19 -9.99 11.04 6.85
N VAL A 20 -8.83 10.62 6.33
CA VAL A 20 -7.73 11.54 5.97
C VAL A 20 -8.14 12.50 4.84
N VAL A 21 -8.87 12.01 3.82
CA VAL A 21 -9.44 12.87 2.78
C VAL A 21 -10.37 13.92 3.36
N ARG A 22 -11.23 13.56 4.34
CA ARG A 22 -12.14 14.52 5.01
C ARG A 22 -11.44 15.57 5.83
N LEU A 23 -10.23 15.27 6.30
CA LEU A 23 -9.36 16.24 6.97
C LEU A 23 -8.68 17.21 5.98
N GLY A 24 -8.96 17.10 4.68
CA GLY A 24 -8.44 18.00 3.64
C GLY A 24 -7.11 17.56 3.04
N TYR A 25 -6.66 16.32 3.30
CA TYR A 25 -5.42 15.80 2.75
C TYR A 25 -5.67 15.02 1.46
N PRO A 26 -4.87 15.24 0.41
CA PRO A 26 -4.81 14.32 -0.73
C PRO A 26 -4.24 12.98 -0.29
N VAL A 27 -4.82 11.88 -0.77
CA VAL A 27 -4.45 10.50 -0.37
C VAL A 27 -4.20 9.64 -1.59
N LEU A 28 -3.05 8.96 -1.60
CA LEU A 28 -2.74 7.87 -2.52
C LEU A 28 -2.81 6.54 -1.75
N VAL A 29 -3.67 5.62 -2.21
CA VAL A 29 -3.79 4.27 -1.63
C VAL A 29 -3.03 3.30 -2.52
N VAL A 30 -1.96 2.70 -1.97
CA VAL A 30 -1.11 1.75 -2.69
C VAL A 30 -1.52 0.33 -2.33
N GLU A 31 -1.83 -0.49 -3.33
CA GLU A 31 -2.04 -1.91 -3.13
C GLU A 31 -0.69 -2.64 -3.05
N PRO A 32 -0.36 -3.32 -1.94
CA PRO A 32 0.90 -4.03 -1.82
C PRO A 32 0.92 -5.29 -2.69
N LEU A 33 2.07 -5.62 -3.29
CA LEU A 33 2.26 -6.87 -4.04
C LEU A 33 1.83 -8.09 -3.21
N GLY A 34 1.04 -9.00 -3.78
CA GLY A 34 0.47 -10.16 -3.09
C GLY A 34 -0.94 -9.93 -2.52
N PHE A 35 -1.57 -8.79 -2.77
CA PHE A 35 -2.97 -8.50 -2.42
C PHE A 35 -3.76 -8.01 -3.64
N GLY A 36 -5.09 -8.14 -3.56
CA GLY A 36 -6.03 -7.63 -4.55
C GLY A 36 -5.70 -8.03 -5.99
N GLU A 37 -5.53 -7.05 -6.86
CA GLU A 37 -5.20 -7.23 -8.27
C GLU A 37 -3.69 -7.43 -8.48
N ARG A 38 -2.85 -7.14 -7.47
CA ARG A 38 -1.40 -7.41 -7.49
C ARG A 38 -1.03 -8.79 -6.94
N ARG A 39 -1.94 -9.75 -7.04
CA ARG A 39 -1.65 -11.18 -6.81
C ARG A 39 -1.21 -11.84 -8.12
N ASP A 40 -0.64 -13.03 -8.02
CA ASP A 40 -0.35 -13.86 -9.18
C ASP A 40 -1.65 -14.14 -9.97
N ARG A 41 -1.53 -14.31 -11.30
CA ARG A 41 -2.69 -14.40 -12.21
C ARG A 41 -3.63 -15.53 -11.82
N GLU A 42 -3.06 -16.62 -11.33
CA GLU A 42 -3.75 -17.83 -10.86
C GLU A 42 -4.65 -17.53 -9.65
N LEU A 43 -4.29 -16.54 -8.83
CA LEU A 43 -5.06 -16.13 -7.66
C LEU A 43 -6.12 -15.05 -7.96
N LEU A 44 -6.17 -14.52 -9.18
CA LEU A 44 -7.17 -13.51 -9.54
C LEU A 44 -8.60 -14.07 -9.60
N HIS A 45 -8.74 -15.38 -9.82
CA HIS A 45 -10.02 -16.09 -9.78
C HIS A 45 -10.43 -16.54 -8.38
N GLU A 46 -9.52 -16.43 -7.41
CA GLU A 46 -9.73 -16.81 -6.02
C GLU A 46 -10.33 -15.65 -5.19
N PRO A 47 -11.02 -15.94 -4.07
CA PRO A 47 -11.55 -14.90 -3.20
C PRO A 47 -10.51 -13.84 -2.84
N ILE A 48 -10.92 -12.57 -2.83
CA ILE A 48 -10.00 -11.43 -2.62
C ILE A 48 -9.26 -11.49 -1.27
N ALA A 49 -9.87 -12.16 -0.28
CA ALA A 49 -9.27 -12.40 1.04
C ALA A 49 -8.06 -13.35 1.00
N ARG A 50 -7.94 -14.19 -0.04
CA ARG A 50 -6.80 -15.08 -0.22
C ARG A 50 -5.60 -14.29 -0.72
N SER A 51 -4.61 -14.10 0.15
CA SER A 51 -3.37 -13.39 -0.21
C SER A 51 -2.42 -14.27 -1.03
N GLY A 52 -1.62 -13.63 -1.90
CA GLY A 52 -0.48 -14.24 -2.59
C GLY A 52 0.86 -14.05 -1.86
N CYS A 53 0.84 -13.63 -0.58
CA CYS A 53 2.04 -13.22 0.14
C CYS A 53 3.09 -14.32 0.24
N HIS A 54 2.68 -15.57 0.47
CA HIS A 54 3.62 -16.67 0.68
C HIS A 54 4.43 -16.97 -0.60
N ALA A 55 3.75 -17.13 -1.73
CA ALA A 55 4.41 -17.34 -3.03
C ALA A 55 5.32 -16.15 -3.39
N ALA A 56 4.81 -14.92 -3.27
CA ALA A 56 5.59 -13.71 -3.56
C ALA A 56 6.81 -13.55 -2.64
N ALA A 57 6.70 -13.90 -1.35
CA ALA A 57 7.82 -13.86 -0.41
C ALA A 57 8.88 -14.91 -0.72
N THR A 58 8.46 -16.14 -1.02
CA THR A 58 9.36 -17.23 -1.40
C THR A 58 10.15 -16.86 -2.65
N LEU A 59 9.48 -16.36 -3.70
CA LEU A 59 10.16 -15.92 -4.92
C LEU A 59 11.12 -14.76 -4.66
N ALA A 60 10.72 -13.75 -3.88
CA ALA A 60 11.58 -12.63 -3.54
C ALA A 60 12.91 -13.10 -2.90
N ILE A 61 12.85 -14.08 -1.98
CA ILE A 61 14.05 -14.66 -1.35
C ILE A 61 14.93 -15.37 -2.39
N PHE A 62 14.35 -16.14 -3.32
CA PHE A 62 15.12 -16.77 -4.40
C PHE A 62 15.82 -15.77 -5.32
N PHE A 63 15.27 -14.56 -5.47
CA PHE A 63 15.90 -13.47 -6.21
C PHE A 63 16.83 -12.60 -5.35
N GLY A 64 17.18 -13.03 -4.13
CA GLY A 64 18.13 -12.33 -3.26
C GLY A 64 17.58 -11.03 -2.65
N THR A 65 16.26 -10.91 -2.54
CA THR A 65 15.58 -9.76 -1.93
C THR A 65 14.49 -10.22 -0.96
N THR A 66 13.67 -9.29 -0.49
CA THR A 66 12.50 -9.59 0.35
C THR A 66 11.25 -8.97 -0.23
N LEU A 67 10.09 -9.59 0.05
CA LEU A 67 8.80 -9.00 -0.33
C LEU A 67 8.61 -7.60 0.28
N ALA A 68 9.18 -7.36 1.46
CA ALA A 68 9.15 -6.04 2.07
C ALA A 68 9.99 -5.01 1.29
N SER A 69 11.20 -5.36 0.85
CA SER A 69 12.03 -4.50 0.02
C SER A 69 11.33 -4.10 -1.27
N ILE A 70 10.63 -5.05 -1.91
CA ILE A 70 9.82 -4.78 -3.11
C ILE A 70 8.67 -3.80 -2.80
N ARG A 71 7.90 -4.06 -1.74
CA ARG A 71 6.78 -3.19 -1.35
C ARG A 71 7.25 -1.80 -0.91
N ILE A 72 8.40 -1.68 -0.24
CA ILE A 72 8.99 -0.38 0.11
C ILE A 72 9.45 0.36 -1.15
N HIS A 73 9.99 -0.35 -2.14
CA HIS A 73 10.30 0.25 -3.43
C HIS A 73 9.05 0.85 -4.08
N ASP A 74 7.92 0.14 -4.09
CA ASP A 74 6.64 0.65 -4.60
C ASP A 74 6.19 1.92 -3.86
N LEU A 75 6.36 1.98 -2.52
CA LEU A 75 6.07 3.17 -1.74
C LEU A 75 6.99 4.34 -2.12
N ARG A 76 8.29 4.10 -2.31
CA ARG A 76 9.24 5.14 -2.74
C ARG A 76 8.94 5.64 -4.15
N ARG A 77 8.50 4.79 -5.08
CA ARG A 77 8.03 5.22 -6.40
C ARG A 77 6.73 6.02 -6.31
N SER A 78 5.84 5.64 -5.38
CA SER A 78 4.59 6.36 -5.12
C SER A 78 4.84 7.75 -4.53
N LEU A 79 5.85 7.88 -3.65
CA LEU A 79 6.35 9.17 -3.19
C LEU A 79 6.90 10.03 -4.33
N ASP A 80 7.76 9.45 -5.17
CA ASP A 80 8.30 10.17 -6.33
C ASP A 80 7.18 10.69 -7.24
N PHE A 81 6.13 9.88 -7.48
CA PHE A 81 4.93 10.32 -8.19
C PHE A 81 4.21 11.46 -7.47
N LEU A 82 3.96 11.36 -6.16
CA LEU A 82 3.30 12.41 -5.38
C LEU A 82 4.06 13.74 -5.49
N CYS A 83 5.39 13.71 -5.48
CA CYS A 83 6.22 14.91 -5.66
C CYS A 83 6.09 15.56 -7.05
N THR A 84 5.53 14.87 -8.04
CA THR A 84 5.24 15.47 -9.38
C THR A 84 3.88 16.15 -9.44
N VAL A 85 3.01 15.94 -8.45
CA VAL A 85 1.64 16.47 -8.45
C VAL A 85 1.66 17.91 -7.92
N PRO A 86 1.27 18.93 -8.71
CA PRO A 86 1.42 20.33 -8.31
C PRO A 86 0.72 20.73 -7.00
N GLN A 87 -0.33 20.00 -6.60
CA GLN A 87 -1.10 20.27 -5.39
C GLN A 87 -0.51 19.62 -4.13
N ILE A 88 0.55 18.81 -4.26
CA ILE A 88 1.22 18.15 -3.14
C ILE A 88 2.42 18.98 -2.69
N ASN A 89 2.52 19.23 -1.38
CA ASN A 89 3.74 19.76 -0.79
C ASN A 89 4.70 18.59 -0.49
N PRO A 90 5.86 18.50 -1.17
CA PRO A 90 6.81 17.39 -1.00
C PRO A 90 7.43 17.32 0.40
N ASP A 91 7.45 18.42 1.16
CA ASP A 91 7.99 18.48 2.52
C ASP A 91 6.97 18.05 3.59
N ARG A 92 5.75 17.67 3.18
CA ARG A 92 4.63 17.31 4.08
C ARG A 92 3.90 16.06 3.62
N ILE A 93 4.64 14.99 3.39
CA ILE A 93 4.10 13.68 3.04
C ILE A 93 4.25 12.76 4.25
N GLY A 94 3.24 11.92 4.51
CA GLY A 94 3.28 10.96 5.60
C GLY A 94 2.70 9.61 5.20
N LEU A 95 2.99 8.58 5.98
CA LEU A 95 2.54 7.21 5.74
C LEU A 95 1.55 6.75 6.81
N MET A 96 0.50 6.05 6.39
CA MET A 96 -0.49 5.46 7.29
C MET A 96 -0.86 4.05 6.83
N GLY A 97 -0.86 3.12 7.77
CA GLY A 97 -1.21 1.73 7.50
C GLY A 97 -1.43 0.94 8.77
N ILE A 98 -2.11 -0.21 8.65
CA ILE A 98 -2.47 -1.09 9.76
C ILE A 98 -1.90 -2.49 9.50
N SER A 99 -1.43 -3.16 10.56
CA SER A 99 -0.82 -4.50 10.48
C SER A 99 0.34 -4.52 9.46
N GLY A 100 0.25 -5.33 8.40
CA GLY A 100 1.25 -5.33 7.32
C GLY A 100 1.43 -3.96 6.65
N GLY A 101 0.37 -3.14 6.58
CA GLY A 101 0.49 -1.75 6.12
C GLY A 101 1.27 -0.87 7.11
N GLY A 102 1.08 -1.07 8.41
CA GLY A 102 1.82 -0.33 9.45
C GLY A 102 3.30 -0.72 9.49
N GLN A 103 3.60 -2.00 9.28
CA GLN A 103 4.96 -2.48 9.10
C GLN A 103 5.65 -1.78 7.91
N LEU A 104 4.96 -1.70 6.76
CA LEU A 104 5.49 -0.99 5.58
C LEU A 104 5.67 0.51 5.85
N SER A 105 4.71 1.16 6.51
CA SER A 105 4.83 2.58 6.90
C SER A 105 6.08 2.82 7.74
N LEU A 106 6.28 2.01 8.78
CA LEU A 106 7.44 2.12 9.67
C LEU A 106 8.76 1.90 8.92
N TRP A 107 8.85 0.85 8.12
CA TRP A 107 10.10 0.50 7.43
C TRP A 107 10.43 1.47 6.29
N ALA A 108 9.43 1.95 5.56
CA ALA A 108 9.64 2.95 4.51
C ALA A 108 10.11 4.28 5.11
N ALA A 109 9.49 4.75 6.20
CA ALA A 109 9.93 5.96 6.91
C ALA A 109 11.35 5.83 7.49
N ALA A 110 11.74 4.63 7.93
CA ALA A 110 13.10 4.38 8.41
C ALA A 110 14.16 4.40 7.29
N ILE A 111 13.78 4.08 6.04
CA ILE A 111 14.69 3.95 4.89
C ILE A 111 14.78 5.22 4.05
N ASP A 112 13.69 5.97 3.93
CA ASP A 112 13.62 7.16 3.09
C ASP A 112 13.15 8.37 3.92
N PRO A 113 14.05 9.31 4.26
CA PRO A 113 13.78 10.41 5.18
C PRO A 113 12.86 11.50 4.61
N ARG A 114 12.36 11.31 3.38
CA ARG A 114 11.37 12.18 2.74
C ARG A 114 9.93 11.90 3.22
N PHE A 115 9.73 10.83 4.00
CA PHE A 115 8.46 10.46 4.62
C PHE A 115 8.32 10.94 6.08
#